data_AF-Q22C04-F1
#
_entry.id   AF-Q22C04-F1
#
_cell.length_a   1.000
_cell.length_b   1.000
_cell.length_c   1.000
_cell.angle_alpha   90.00
_cell.angle_beta   90.00
_cell.angle_gamma   90.00
#
_symmetry.space_group_name_H-M   'P 1'
#
loop_
_entity.id
_entity.type
_entity.pdbx_description
1 polymer ?
#
loop_
_entity_poly.entity_id
_entity_poly.type
_entity_poly.pdbx_seq_one_letter_code
_entity_poly.pdbx_strand_id
1 'polypeptide(L)'
;MRKKNILLLNIICIVLVSQAIAQNYDYNTANVCDTGSFGKSQDQVAYMCTHQALGSCQLQQAVQADGYSSFAEYGFGGYGSNPPSNYCCRCFQIQVQDGDAPAKDIIVQGINTGGDVNSNQFDLSMIAGGFGANNGCANQVFAWNGGAWDGRAGAAQYSQSAAGDWCSDPTSDNSRCQSAYSGGITKKSDCAKLPNNNLTQLCEYSFDSKWRTNNGNRDTIMKEVRCPAGLIKLSGCNRDDSSLPYPSGKLSASDPSLMRGKLTHMWDCCKPSCSWTANVLKANGTAVMSCDASGTNILGTNTSFQCTNFTCDPTCKTCSASNDAKKCTSCNTGHYLSSNPGQCTACTPSLNCQECSNSSTCTTCQTGYTLQIDGSCKKPCDQSCKTCSTSQDATQCTSCYDGYYLNGSSVGTCSKCPSGCTSCTSNSNCLACTDNYVLISGSCEPCDCPCLSCKTDTSTCTSCIKGYILNGNTCEATCDSTCKTCSKNQDATQCTSCNSGFYLDGTTVGSCVQCSQNCSSCTSKNSCQTCTNNTILVSGQCQSCKSPCQTCQTSVTNCLSCVQGYTLNRNTCSPTKGECHPSCKTCSVNNDQNACTSCFDGFLILGSGNCQPCQPPCYNCSGNPNNCTQCASGYAVQNGTCQKIK
;
A
#
# COMPACT_ATOMS: atom_id res chain seq x y z
N MET A 1 37.86 20.77 2.18
CA MET A 1 38.56 19.47 2.29
C MET A 1 38.23 18.65 3.56
N ARG A 2 37.22 18.99 4.38
CA ARG A 2 36.89 18.25 5.62
C ARG A 2 35.72 17.24 5.54
N LYS A 3 34.94 17.23 4.46
CA LYS A 3 33.79 16.31 4.30
C LYS A 3 34.11 14.94 3.66
N LYS A 4 35.28 14.77 3.03
CA LYS A 4 35.70 13.48 2.44
C LYS A 4 36.34 12.50 3.44
N ASN A 5 36.82 12.97 4.60
CA ASN A 5 37.50 12.11 5.58
C ASN A 5 36.53 11.38 6.54
N ILE A 6 35.30 11.87 6.74
CA ILE A 6 34.33 11.21 7.64
C ILE A 6 33.66 10.02 6.94
N LEU A 7 33.47 10.10 5.61
CA LEU A 7 32.96 8.97 4.82
C LEU A 7 34.01 7.85 4.72
N LEU A 8 35.30 8.21 4.59
CA LEU A 8 36.40 7.24 4.57
C LEU A 8 36.61 6.57 5.94
N LEU A 9 36.47 7.30 7.05
CA LEU A 9 36.57 6.72 8.40
C LEU A 9 35.40 5.77 8.72
N ASN A 10 34.17 6.07 8.29
CA ASN A 10 33.02 5.18 8.50
C ASN A 10 33.10 3.93 7.62
N ILE A 11 33.61 4.03 6.39
CA ILE A 11 33.84 2.86 5.52
C ILE A 11 35.00 2.01 6.06
N ILE A 12 36.06 2.62 6.58
CA ILE A 12 37.17 1.89 7.22
C ILE A 12 36.71 1.24 8.53
N CYS A 13 35.82 1.86 9.33
CA CYS A 13 35.23 1.20 10.50
C CYS A 13 34.33 0.02 10.13
N ILE A 14 33.53 0.12 9.05
CA ILE A 14 32.67 -0.99 8.60
C ILE A 14 33.51 -2.15 8.00
N VAL A 15 34.60 -1.82 7.29
CA VAL A 15 35.56 -2.81 6.74
C VAL A 15 36.41 -3.45 7.84
N LEU A 16 36.80 -2.68 8.88
CA LEU A 16 37.52 -3.21 10.03
C LEU A 16 36.62 -4.02 10.96
N VAL A 17 35.32 -3.72 11.07
CA VAL A 17 34.36 -4.58 11.81
C VAL A 17 34.08 -5.87 11.04
N SER A 18 34.04 -5.84 9.71
CA SER A 18 33.91 -7.05 8.89
C SER A 18 35.22 -7.87 8.80
N GLN A 19 36.39 -7.25 8.98
CA GLN A 19 37.68 -7.97 9.14
C GLN A 19 37.97 -8.40 10.59
N ALA A 20 37.35 -7.77 11.60
CA ALA A 20 37.50 -8.17 13.00
C ALA A 20 36.55 -9.31 13.44
N ILE A 21 35.55 -9.67 12.63
CA ILE A 21 34.69 -10.85 12.90
C ILE A 21 35.31 -12.14 12.33
N ALA A 22 36.37 -12.05 11.52
CA ALA A 22 37.15 -13.21 11.07
C ALA A 22 38.15 -13.71 12.14
N GLN A 23 37.79 -13.63 13.43
CA GLN A 23 38.63 -14.15 14.51
C GLN A 23 38.37 -15.66 14.70
N ASN A 24 39.25 -16.48 14.11
CA ASN A 24 39.67 -17.80 14.59
C ASN A 24 38.60 -18.86 14.92
N TYR A 25 37.50 -19.00 14.19
CA TYR A 25 36.65 -20.18 14.40
C TYR A 25 37.32 -21.45 13.84
N ASP A 26 37.39 -22.52 14.64
CA ASP A 26 37.89 -23.82 14.17
C ASP A 26 36.82 -24.52 13.31
N TYR A 27 36.73 -24.10 12.05
CA TYR A 27 35.81 -24.68 11.08
C TYR A 27 36.22 -26.12 10.68
N ASN A 28 37.44 -26.54 11.01
CA ASN A 28 38.00 -27.85 10.68
C ASN A 28 37.74 -28.89 11.78
N THR A 29 37.24 -28.48 12.94
CA THR A 29 36.81 -29.44 13.98
C THR A 29 35.77 -30.40 13.39
N ALA A 30 35.98 -31.69 13.61
CA ALA A 30 35.10 -32.73 13.07
C ALA A 30 33.68 -32.57 13.64
N ASN A 31 32.68 -32.72 12.78
CA ASN A 31 31.29 -32.81 13.22
C ASN A 31 31.12 -34.10 14.03
N VAL A 32 30.48 -34.04 15.20
CA VAL A 32 30.12 -35.24 15.98
C VAL A 32 29.38 -36.29 15.13
N CYS A 33 28.55 -35.84 14.19
CA CYS A 33 27.75 -36.67 13.29
C CYS A 33 28.44 -36.98 11.95
N ASP A 34 29.76 -36.77 11.83
CA ASP A 34 30.55 -37.21 10.66
C ASP A 34 31.55 -38.33 11.04
N THR A 35 31.96 -39.16 10.09
CA THR A 35 32.91 -40.28 10.25
C THR A 35 34.28 -39.78 10.72
N GLY A 36 34.59 -38.50 10.46
CA GLY A 36 35.73 -37.81 11.01
C GLY A 36 35.71 -37.64 12.54
N SER A 37 34.62 -37.98 13.24
CA SER A 37 34.54 -38.04 14.70
C SER A 37 34.99 -39.38 15.30
N PHE A 38 35.14 -40.43 14.48
CA PHE A 38 35.44 -41.76 14.99
C PHE A 38 36.80 -41.81 15.69
N GLY A 39 36.80 -42.31 16.93
CA GLY A 39 37.99 -42.38 17.79
C GLY A 39 38.39 -41.06 18.46
N LYS A 40 37.60 -39.98 18.31
CA LYS A 40 37.84 -38.69 18.95
C LYS A 40 37.04 -38.52 20.24
N SER A 41 37.61 -37.80 21.21
CA SER A 41 36.93 -37.41 22.45
C SER A 41 36.03 -36.18 22.26
N GLN A 42 35.17 -35.89 23.25
CA GLN A 42 34.18 -34.79 23.19
C GLN A 42 34.79 -33.40 22.94
N ASP A 43 36.02 -33.16 23.37
CA ASP A 43 36.77 -31.91 23.19
C ASP A 43 37.43 -31.79 21.80
N GLN A 44 37.42 -32.86 21.01
CA GLN A 44 38.03 -32.93 19.67
C GLN A 44 37.00 -32.87 18.53
N VAL A 45 35.73 -32.73 18.87
CA VAL A 45 34.59 -32.69 17.94
C VAL A 45 33.71 -31.47 18.24
N ALA A 46 32.90 -31.07 17.26
CA ALA A 46 32.01 -29.93 17.36
C ALA A 46 30.54 -30.32 17.25
N TYR A 47 29.71 -29.50 17.89
CA TYR A 47 28.28 -29.68 18.08
C TYR A 47 27.50 -28.44 17.65
N MET A 48 26.18 -28.58 17.56
CA MET A 48 25.26 -27.43 17.52
C MET A 48 25.32 -26.66 18.84
N CYS A 49 25.24 -25.33 18.76
CA CYS A 49 25.26 -24.49 19.95
C CYS A 49 23.89 -24.42 20.62
N THR A 50 23.82 -24.52 21.95
CA THR A 50 22.53 -24.50 22.67
C THR A 50 21.78 -23.18 22.49
N HIS A 51 22.48 -22.05 22.31
CA HIS A 51 21.82 -20.76 22.02
C HIS A 51 21.13 -20.72 20.66
N GLN A 52 21.39 -21.67 19.78
CA GLN A 52 20.69 -21.81 18.49
C GLN A 52 19.31 -22.49 18.64
N ALA A 53 18.98 -23.02 19.82
CA ALA A 53 17.66 -23.56 20.11
C ALA A 53 16.62 -22.46 20.31
N LEU A 54 15.43 -22.66 19.74
CA LEU A 54 14.26 -21.81 19.95
C LEU A 54 14.02 -21.53 21.43
N GLY A 55 13.72 -20.27 21.76
CA GLY A 55 13.44 -19.84 23.12
C GLY A 55 14.69 -19.54 23.94
N SER A 56 15.89 -19.66 23.38
CA SER A 56 17.11 -19.31 24.11
C SER A 56 17.11 -17.84 24.54
N CYS A 57 17.69 -17.55 25.72
CA CYS A 57 17.80 -16.17 26.20
C CYS A 57 18.51 -15.26 25.20
N GLN A 58 19.52 -15.78 24.51
CA GLN A 58 20.27 -15.08 23.49
C GLN A 58 19.38 -14.68 22.32
N LEU A 59 18.51 -15.57 21.83
CA LEU A 59 17.53 -15.27 20.79
C LEU A 59 16.49 -14.25 21.27
N GLN A 60 16.00 -14.38 22.50
CA GLN A 60 15.05 -13.43 23.10
C GLN A 60 15.67 -12.02 23.25
N GLN A 61 16.91 -11.94 23.71
CA GLN A 61 17.66 -10.67 23.81
C GLN A 61 17.94 -10.09 22.43
N ALA A 62 18.30 -10.92 21.45
CA ALA A 62 18.57 -10.48 20.09
C ALA A 62 17.32 -9.88 19.42
N VAL A 63 16.18 -10.57 19.48
CA VAL A 63 14.94 -10.07 18.88
C VAL A 63 14.44 -8.78 19.56
N GLN A 64 14.69 -8.63 20.86
CA GLN A 64 14.39 -7.41 21.59
C GLN A 64 15.34 -6.26 21.20
N ALA A 65 16.64 -6.52 21.11
CA ALA A 65 17.65 -5.53 20.73
C ALA A 65 17.43 -5.02 19.30
N ASP A 66 17.02 -5.91 18.39
CA ASP A 66 16.70 -5.57 17.00
C ASP A 66 15.31 -4.92 16.85
N GLY A 67 14.50 -4.86 17.91
CA GLY A 67 13.22 -4.13 17.94
C GLY A 67 12.02 -4.89 17.39
N TYR A 68 12.12 -6.21 17.22
CA TYR A 68 11.05 -7.04 16.62
C TYR A 68 10.24 -7.85 17.64
N SER A 69 10.62 -7.83 18.93
CA SER A 69 10.03 -8.67 19.98
C SER A 69 8.53 -8.47 20.21
N SER A 70 7.96 -7.35 19.73
CA SER A 70 6.53 -7.06 19.81
C SER A 70 5.67 -7.92 18.88
N PHE A 71 6.22 -8.42 17.77
CA PHE A 71 5.46 -9.19 16.77
C PHE A 71 6.13 -10.48 16.31
N ALA A 72 7.42 -10.67 16.59
CA ALA A 72 8.17 -11.85 16.17
C ALA A 72 9.04 -12.44 17.28
N GLU A 73 9.37 -13.71 17.13
CA GLU A 73 10.44 -14.42 17.84
C GLU A 73 11.58 -14.73 16.87
N TYR A 74 12.75 -15.09 17.41
CA TYR A 74 13.90 -15.53 16.60
C TYR A 74 14.13 -17.03 16.71
N GLY A 75 14.70 -17.60 15.64
CA GLY A 75 15.08 -19.00 15.61
C GLY A 75 16.19 -19.30 14.61
N PHE A 76 16.68 -20.53 14.68
CA PHE A 76 17.59 -21.11 13.71
C PHE A 76 17.04 -22.46 13.24
N GLY A 77 17.56 -22.98 12.14
CA GLY A 77 17.13 -24.29 11.69
C GLY A 77 17.70 -24.73 10.35
N GLY A 78 17.15 -25.85 9.87
CA GLY A 78 17.37 -26.35 8.54
C GLY A 78 16.42 -25.72 7.53
N TYR A 79 16.90 -25.31 6.36
CA TYR A 79 16.03 -24.85 5.27
C TYR A 79 16.23 -25.71 4.02
N GLY A 80 15.14 -26.30 3.52
CA GLY A 80 15.12 -27.07 2.28
C GLY A 80 15.04 -26.16 1.05
N SER A 81 16.12 -26.13 0.25
CA SER A 81 16.19 -25.42 -1.03
C SER A 81 16.40 -26.38 -2.21
N ASN A 82 15.81 -26.06 -3.36
CA ASN A 82 16.13 -26.71 -4.63
C ASN A 82 16.69 -25.67 -5.63
N PRO A 83 17.96 -25.74 -6.06
CA PRO A 83 18.97 -26.74 -5.70
C PRO A 83 19.50 -26.59 -4.25
N PRO A 84 20.06 -27.66 -3.66
CA PRO A 84 20.46 -27.74 -2.25
C PRO A 84 21.76 -26.99 -1.92
N SER A 85 22.16 -25.99 -2.70
CA SER A 85 23.43 -25.26 -2.53
C SER A 85 23.27 -23.79 -2.11
N ASN A 86 22.04 -23.29 -1.97
CA ASN A 86 21.76 -21.88 -1.68
C ASN A 86 20.76 -21.71 -0.52
N TYR A 87 21.10 -22.27 0.64
CA TYR A 87 20.30 -22.19 1.87
C TYR A 87 21.05 -21.51 3.04
N CYS A 88 22.39 -21.63 3.08
CA CYS A 88 23.20 -21.22 4.22
C CYS A 88 23.24 -19.74 4.50
N CYS A 89 22.81 -19.35 5.71
CA CYS A 89 22.61 -18.01 6.29
C CYS A 89 21.25 -17.34 5.97
N ARG A 90 20.23 -18.02 5.42
CA ARG A 90 19.05 -17.36 4.75
C ARG A 90 18.05 -16.98 5.81
N CYS A 91 17.54 -15.76 5.78
CA CYS A 91 16.56 -15.34 6.77
C CYS A 91 15.16 -15.34 6.19
N PHE A 92 14.24 -15.88 6.96
CA PHE A 92 12.84 -15.98 6.58
C PHE A 92 11.96 -15.49 7.74
N GLN A 93 10.97 -14.68 7.41
CA GLN A 93 9.83 -14.45 8.30
C GLN A 93 8.78 -15.53 7.98
N ILE A 94 8.39 -16.30 8.98
CA ILE A 94 7.48 -17.44 8.85
C ILE A 94 6.26 -17.22 9.75
N GLN A 95 5.09 -17.51 9.19
CA GLN A 95 3.83 -17.51 9.91
C GLN A 95 3.11 -18.85 9.75
N VAL A 96 2.71 -19.44 10.87
CA VAL A 96 1.91 -20.67 10.91
C VAL A 96 0.45 -20.38 10.57
N GLN A 97 -0.19 -21.26 9.81
CA GLN A 97 -1.52 -21.03 9.21
C GLN A 97 -2.64 -21.93 9.77
N ASP A 98 -2.37 -22.73 10.80
CA ASP A 98 -3.39 -23.58 11.42
C ASP A 98 -4.07 -22.93 12.65
N GLY A 99 -5.07 -23.63 13.21
CA GLY A 99 -5.91 -23.13 14.31
C GLY A 99 -5.21 -23.00 15.68
N ASP A 100 -3.98 -23.52 15.83
CA ASP A 100 -3.17 -23.37 17.04
C ASP A 100 -1.88 -22.58 16.74
N ALA A 101 -1.96 -21.65 15.78
CA ALA A 101 -0.84 -20.80 15.43
C ALA A 101 -0.35 -19.96 16.63
N PRO A 102 0.98 -19.77 16.78
CA PRO A 102 1.54 -18.82 17.74
C PRO A 102 1.02 -17.40 17.53
N ALA A 103 1.02 -16.60 18.60
CA ALA A 103 0.58 -15.20 18.55
C ALA A 103 1.55 -14.29 17.77
N LYS A 104 2.81 -14.72 17.63
CA LYS A 104 3.89 -14.00 16.94
C LYS A 104 4.31 -14.76 15.70
N ASP A 105 4.86 -14.04 14.72
CA ASP A 105 5.61 -14.65 13.64
C ASP A 105 6.98 -15.15 14.18
N ILE A 106 7.73 -15.89 13.38
CA ILE A 106 9.14 -16.20 13.68
C ILE A 106 10.04 -15.73 12.56
N ILE A 107 11.14 -15.06 12.90
CA ILE A 107 12.20 -14.68 11.98
C ILE A 107 13.35 -15.65 12.23
N VAL A 108 13.64 -16.49 11.25
CA VAL A 108 14.60 -17.59 11.38
C VAL A 108 15.76 -17.43 10.43
N GLN A 109 16.94 -17.90 10.82
CA GLN A 109 18.07 -18.07 9.90
C GLN A 109 18.34 -19.55 9.61
N GLY A 110 18.38 -19.92 8.33
CA GLY A 110 18.79 -21.24 7.86
C GLY A 110 20.29 -21.43 8.04
N ILE A 111 20.67 -22.32 8.96
CA ILE A 111 22.07 -22.66 9.31
C ILE A 111 22.40 -24.13 9.06
N ASN A 112 21.39 -24.92 8.70
CA ASN A 112 21.52 -26.35 8.42
C ASN A 112 20.75 -26.72 7.14
N THR A 113 20.98 -27.94 6.63
CA THR A 113 20.12 -28.60 5.63
C THR A 113 20.15 -30.11 5.87
N GLY A 114 19.09 -30.81 5.46
CA GLY A 114 19.03 -32.27 5.36
C GLY A 114 18.81 -32.76 3.93
N GLY A 115 18.88 -34.07 3.70
CA GLY A 115 18.45 -34.70 2.43
C GLY A 115 16.94 -34.97 2.37
N ASP A 116 16.27 -34.81 3.51
CA ASP A 116 14.88 -35.08 3.83
C ASP A 116 14.01 -33.81 3.91
N VAL A 117 14.61 -32.62 3.80
CA VAL A 117 13.89 -31.35 3.75
C VAL A 117 13.39 -31.07 2.33
N ASN A 118 12.07 -30.98 2.17
CA ASN A 118 11.43 -30.64 0.90
C ASN A 118 11.60 -29.15 0.57
N SER A 119 11.34 -28.76 -0.68
CA SER A 119 11.34 -27.35 -1.08
C SER A 119 10.37 -26.54 -0.22
N ASN A 120 10.84 -25.41 0.34
CA ASN A 120 10.09 -24.54 1.25
C ASN A 120 9.71 -25.21 2.60
N GLN A 121 10.47 -26.20 3.05
CA GLN A 121 10.39 -26.71 4.41
C GLN A 121 11.44 -26.03 5.30
N PHE A 122 11.06 -25.67 6.53
CA PHE A 122 11.96 -25.18 7.55
C PHE A 122 11.90 -26.06 8.81
N ASP A 123 12.98 -26.76 9.10
CA ASP A 123 13.14 -27.55 10.34
C ASP A 123 13.67 -26.63 11.43
N LEU A 124 12.79 -26.12 12.28
CA LEU A 124 13.15 -25.21 13.37
C LEU A 124 13.88 -25.97 14.49
N SER A 125 15.05 -25.45 14.88
CA SER A 125 15.88 -26.01 15.95
C SER A 125 15.17 -25.87 17.30
N MET A 126 14.63 -26.96 17.83
CA MET A 126 13.94 -27.00 19.11
C MET A 126 14.47 -28.16 19.94
N ILE A 127 14.91 -27.93 21.18
CA ILE A 127 15.43 -29.01 22.04
C ILE A 127 14.49 -30.21 22.07
N ALA A 128 15.03 -31.41 21.84
CA ALA A 128 14.26 -32.66 21.72
C ALA A 128 13.20 -32.65 20.59
N GLY A 129 13.47 -31.91 19.52
CA GLY A 129 12.65 -31.83 18.31
C GLY A 129 12.83 -33.01 17.35
N GLY A 130 13.55 -34.05 17.75
CA GLY A 130 13.83 -35.22 16.92
C GLY A 130 15.20 -35.13 16.27
N PHE A 131 15.86 -36.28 16.22
CA PHE A 131 17.25 -36.42 15.76
C PHE A 131 17.32 -36.56 14.23
N GLY A 132 16.22 -36.97 13.59
CA GLY A 132 16.21 -37.28 12.17
C GLY A 132 17.18 -38.42 11.85
N ALA A 133 17.97 -38.23 10.79
CA ALA A 133 18.96 -39.19 10.34
C ALA A 133 20.21 -39.28 11.25
N ASN A 134 20.46 -38.36 12.18
CA ASN A 134 21.71 -38.35 12.95
C ASN A 134 21.45 -38.07 14.43
N ASN A 135 22.15 -38.75 15.33
CA ASN A 135 22.03 -38.51 16.77
C ASN A 135 23.40 -38.23 17.40
N GLY A 136 23.81 -36.96 17.35
CA GLY A 136 25.00 -36.47 18.06
C GLY A 136 24.78 -36.26 19.56
N CYS A 137 23.56 -36.46 20.07
CA CYS A 137 23.18 -36.08 21.43
C CYS A 137 23.54 -37.12 22.51
N ALA A 138 23.35 -38.42 22.26
CA ALA A 138 23.33 -39.46 23.31
C ALA A 138 24.24 -40.70 23.08
N ASN A 139 24.94 -40.76 21.94
CA ASN A 139 25.85 -41.83 21.47
C ASN A 139 25.21 -43.00 20.70
N GLN A 140 25.97 -43.48 19.68
CA GLN A 140 25.73 -44.41 18.56
C GLN A 140 25.01 -43.91 17.28
N VAL A 141 25.86 -43.36 16.38
CA VAL A 141 25.99 -43.47 14.90
C VAL A 141 24.87 -43.03 13.95
N PHE A 142 25.29 -42.24 12.95
CA PHE A 142 24.76 -42.08 11.59
C PHE A 142 23.61 -43.00 11.14
N ALA A 143 22.59 -42.39 10.50
CA ALA A 143 21.67 -43.12 9.66
C ALA A 143 22.34 -43.68 8.40
N TRP A 144 22.14 -44.99 8.25
CA TRP A 144 21.54 -45.59 7.07
C TRP A 144 22.31 -45.50 5.74
N ASN A 145 23.36 -46.31 5.61
CA ASN A 145 23.74 -46.91 4.34
C ASN A 145 23.24 -48.36 4.30
N GLY A 146 21.94 -48.56 4.02
CA GLY A 146 21.42 -49.90 3.68
C GLY A 146 21.08 -50.84 4.84
N GLY A 147 20.79 -50.34 6.04
CA GLY A 147 20.08 -51.10 7.08
C GLY A 147 20.90 -51.88 8.12
N ALA A 148 22.18 -51.53 8.37
CA ALA A 148 22.96 -52.13 9.47
C ALA A 148 23.79 -51.09 10.26
N TRP A 149 23.77 -51.21 11.58
CA TRP A 149 24.54 -50.41 12.55
C TRP A 149 26.00 -50.89 12.59
N ASP A 150 26.98 -49.98 12.46
CA ASP A 150 28.40 -50.38 12.36
C ASP A 150 29.11 -50.62 13.72
N GLY A 151 28.40 -50.37 14.83
CA GLY A 151 28.82 -50.74 16.19
C GLY A 151 29.96 -49.89 16.77
N ARG A 152 30.34 -48.75 16.15
CA ARG A 152 31.41 -47.89 16.67
C ARG A 152 30.90 -46.77 17.57
N ALA A 153 31.47 -46.66 18.77
CA ALA A 153 31.16 -45.58 19.71
C ALA A 153 31.89 -44.28 19.32
N GLY A 154 31.15 -43.19 19.21
CA GLY A 154 31.68 -41.84 18.98
C GLY A 154 31.54 -40.96 20.22
N ALA A 155 31.98 -39.70 20.13
CA ALA A 155 31.64 -38.69 21.13
C ALA A 155 30.15 -38.31 21.04
N ALA A 156 29.57 -37.80 22.12
CA ALA A 156 28.18 -37.33 22.19
C ALA A 156 28.11 -35.98 22.90
N GLN A 157 27.11 -35.14 22.63
CA GLN A 157 27.03 -33.82 23.27
C GLN A 157 26.75 -33.96 24.77
N TYR A 158 25.89 -34.92 25.12
CA TYR A 158 25.53 -35.19 26.51
C TYR A 158 26.05 -36.58 26.92
N SER A 159 26.62 -36.67 28.12
CA SER A 159 27.07 -37.95 28.67
C SER A 159 25.91 -38.95 28.78
N GLN A 160 26.19 -40.25 28.75
CA GLN A 160 25.17 -41.31 28.83
C GLN A 160 24.28 -41.21 30.08
N SER A 161 24.85 -40.80 31.23
CA SER A 161 24.10 -40.54 32.47
C SER A 161 23.21 -39.30 32.42
N ALA A 162 23.52 -38.35 31.53
CA ALA A 162 22.76 -37.13 31.34
C ALA A 162 21.71 -37.32 30.23
N ALA A 163 22.08 -37.89 29.09
CA ALA A 163 21.21 -38.14 27.94
C ALA A 163 19.95 -38.98 28.25
N GLY A 164 19.99 -39.82 29.30
CA GLY A 164 18.86 -40.65 29.71
C GLY A 164 18.40 -41.61 28.61
N ASP A 165 17.09 -41.84 28.52
CA ASP A 165 16.40 -42.69 27.53
C ASP A 165 16.50 -42.19 26.06
N TRP A 166 17.41 -41.27 25.71
CA TRP A 166 17.67 -40.78 24.34
C TRP A 166 18.37 -41.80 23.42
N CYS A 167 18.08 -43.09 23.62
CA CYS A 167 18.59 -44.20 22.81
C CYS A 167 20.11 -44.34 22.81
N SER A 168 20.69 -44.53 24.00
CA SER A 168 22.13 -44.75 24.16
C SER A 168 22.63 -46.14 23.71
N ASP A 169 21.75 -47.09 23.38
CA ASP A 169 22.11 -48.43 22.88
C ASP A 169 21.12 -48.93 21.78
N PRO A 170 21.50 -48.88 20.50
CA PRO A 170 20.65 -49.31 19.38
C PRO A 170 20.57 -50.84 19.21
N THR A 171 21.35 -51.64 19.96
CA THR A 171 21.32 -53.11 19.87
C THR A 171 20.24 -53.74 20.76
N SER A 172 19.83 -53.06 21.83
CA SER A 172 18.86 -53.55 22.81
C SER A 172 17.48 -52.85 22.75
N ASP A 173 17.36 -51.67 22.13
CA ASP A 173 16.16 -50.81 22.23
C ASP A 173 15.56 -50.37 20.86
N ASN A 174 15.73 -51.20 19.81
CA ASN A 174 15.46 -50.87 18.40
C ASN A 174 14.02 -50.37 18.10
N SER A 175 12.99 -50.89 18.77
CA SER A 175 11.59 -50.46 18.54
C SER A 175 11.26 -49.12 19.22
N ARG A 176 11.82 -48.86 20.42
CA ARG A 176 11.66 -47.60 21.15
C ARG A 176 12.39 -46.47 20.42
N CYS A 177 13.57 -46.79 19.88
CA CYS A 177 14.39 -45.82 19.16
C CYS A 177 13.81 -45.41 17.80
N GLN A 178 13.21 -46.33 17.04
CA GLN A 178 12.54 -46.00 15.76
C GLN A 178 11.43 -44.93 15.90
N SER A 179 10.74 -44.86 17.05
CA SER A 179 9.70 -43.86 17.31
C SER A 179 10.25 -42.50 17.79
N ALA A 180 11.43 -42.48 18.43
CA ALA A 180 12.09 -41.27 18.93
C ALA A 180 12.91 -40.54 17.85
N TYR A 181 13.36 -41.26 16.80
CA TYR A 181 14.24 -40.72 15.76
C TYR A 181 13.57 -39.67 14.85
N SER A 182 12.30 -39.83 14.44
CA SER A 182 11.69 -38.94 13.42
C SER A 182 10.78 -37.83 13.93
N GLY A 183 10.30 -37.89 15.18
CA GLY A 183 9.28 -36.96 15.70
C GLY A 183 9.63 -36.21 16.98
N GLY A 184 10.71 -36.57 17.68
CA GLY A 184 11.06 -35.97 18.96
C GLY A 184 10.00 -36.16 20.05
N ILE A 185 10.05 -35.33 21.09
CA ILE A 185 9.06 -35.34 22.16
C ILE A 185 7.76 -34.69 21.66
N THR A 186 6.65 -35.45 21.72
CA THR A 186 5.31 -35.01 21.27
C THR A 186 4.38 -34.57 22.42
N LYS A 187 4.79 -34.72 23.68
CA LYS A 187 4.03 -34.26 24.86
C LYS A 187 4.91 -33.40 25.77
N LYS A 188 4.39 -32.24 26.19
CA LYS A 188 5.11 -31.33 27.11
C LYS A 188 5.62 -32.03 28.38
N SER A 189 4.83 -32.93 28.97
CA SER A 189 5.19 -33.67 30.19
C SER A 189 6.48 -34.49 30.03
N ASP A 190 6.83 -34.89 28.81
CA ASP A 190 8.03 -35.67 28.55
C ASP A 190 9.31 -34.81 28.54
N CYS A 191 9.21 -33.47 28.50
CA CYS A 191 10.37 -32.57 28.63
C CYS A 191 11.08 -32.72 30.00
N ALA A 192 10.39 -33.22 31.02
CA ALA A 192 10.98 -33.53 32.33
C ALA A 192 11.99 -34.70 32.29
N LYS A 193 12.03 -35.47 31.19
CA LYS A 193 12.98 -36.57 30.97
C LYS A 193 14.33 -36.08 30.45
N LEU A 194 14.49 -34.78 30.25
CA LEU A 194 15.68 -34.20 29.65
C LEU A 194 16.87 -34.10 30.63
N PRO A 195 18.11 -34.11 30.10
CA PRO A 195 19.34 -34.25 30.90
C PRO A 195 19.57 -33.20 31.98
N ASN A 196 19.01 -32.00 31.76
CA ASN A 196 19.19 -30.87 32.64
C ASN A 196 18.02 -29.89 32.48
N ASN A 197 17.85 -29.05 33.50
CA ASN A 197 16.75 -28.09 33.58
C ASN A 197 16.74 -27.08 32.41
N ASN A 198 17.89 -26.72 31.86
CA ASN A 198 17.97 -25.79 30.73
C ASN A 198 17.33 -26.39 29.47
N LEU A 199 17.61 -27.66 29.20
CA LEU A 199 17.02 -28.40 28.08
C LEU A 199 15.52 -28.63 28.30
N THR A 200 15.12 -28.98 29.54
CA THR A 200 13.71 -29.08 29.92
C THR A 200 12.95 -27.79 29.63
N GLN A 201 13.47 -26.64 30.09
CA GLN A 201 12.84 -25.35 29.89
C GLN A 201 12.68 -24.97 28.42
N LEU A 202 13.70 -25.21 27.58
CA LEU A 202 13.60 -24.93 26.14
C LEU A 202 12.63 -25.87 25.42
N CYS A 203 12.57 -27.14 25.84
CA CYS A 203 11.58 -28.08 25.35
C CYS A 203 10.16 -27.62 25.71
N GLU A 204 9.93 -27.26 26.98
CA GLU A 204 8.64 -26.75 27.45
C GLU A 204 8.26 -25.44 26.77
N TYR A 205 9.23 -24.53 26.58
CA TYR A 205 9.04 -23.28 25.84
C TYR A 205 8.46 -23.54 24.46
N SER A 206 8.97 -24.54 23.73
CA SER A 206 8.48 -24.84 22.37
C SER A 206 7.00 -25.25 22.33
N PHE A 207 6.49 -25.90 23.40
CA PHE A 207 5.07 -26.19 23.56
C PHE A 207 4.27 -24.96 24.01
N ASP A 208 4.79 -24.21 24.99
CA ASP A 208 4.10 -23.05 25.56
C ASP A 208 3.93 -21.90 24.56
N SER A 209 4.95 -21.72 23.71
CA SER A 209 4.94 -20.78 22.58
C SER A 209 4.17 -21.30 21.36
N LYS A 210 3.63 -22.53 21.42
CA LYS A 210 2.88 -23.20 20.35
C LYS A 210 3.64 -23.43 19.05
N TRP A 211 4.96 -23.28 19.06
CA TRP A 211 5.79 -23.63 17.90
C TRP A 211 5.83 -25.14 17.68
N ARG A 212 5.76 -25.92 18.76
CA ARG A 212 5.63 -27.38 18.74
C ARG A 212 4.21 -27.83 19.07
N THR A 213 3.70 -28.79 18.30
CA THR A 213 2.43 -29.48 18.55
C THR A 213 2.60 -30.99 18.45
N ASN A 214 1.58 -31.73 18.87
CA ASN A 214 1.60 -33.20 18.87
C ASN A 214 1.71 -33.82 17.45
N ASN A 215 1.34 -33.08 16.39
CA ASN A 215 1.36 -33.56 14.99
C ASN A 215 2.63 -33.17 14.21
N GLY A 216 3.55 -32.40 14.84
CA GLY A 216 4.91 -32.08 14.39
C GLY A 216 5.07 -31.20 13.14
N ASN A 217 4.20 -31.35 12.14
CA ASN A 217 4.28 -30.64 10.86
C ASN A 217 3.19 -29.57 10.77
N ARG A 218 3.56 -28.32 10.48
CA ARG A 218 2.67 -27.15 10.45
C ARG A 218 2.66 -26.51 9.06
N ASP A 219 1.48 -26.12 8.59
CA ASP A 219 1.36 -25.32 7.36
C ASP A 219 1.82 -23.89 7.59
N THR A 220 2.62 -23.35 6.67
CA THR A 220 3.18 -22.01 6.80
C THR A 220 3.11 -21.20 5.52
N ILE A 221 3.12 -19.88 5.70
CA ILE A 221 3.60 -18.93 4.70
C ILE A 221 4.95 -18.38 5.17
N MET A 222 5.86 -18.18 4.25
CA MET A 222 7.18 -17.65 4.53
C MET A 222 7.60 -16.62 3.49
N LYS A 223 8.34 -15.61 3.93
CA LYS A 223 8.95 -14.59 3.10
C LYS A 223 10.43 -14.52 3.39
N GLU A 224 11.26 -14.52 2.36
CA GLU A 224 12.68 -14.23 2.53
C GLU A 224 12.88 -12.75 2.89
N VAL A 225 13.69 -12.50 3.90
CA VAL A 225 13.93 -11.18 4.47
C VAL A 225 15.43 -10.96 4.70
N ARG A 226 15.82 -9.71 4.83
CA ARG A 226 17.14 -9.32 5.31
C ARG A 226 17.37 -9.90 6.70
N CYS A 227 18.55 -10.50 6.91
CA CYS A 227 18.92 -11.06 8.18
C CYS A 227 19.11 -9.96 9.23
N PRO A 228 18.40 -10.03 10.37
CA PRO A 228 18.64 -9.13 11.49
C PRO A 228 20.05 -9.28 12.08
N ALA A 229 20.57 -8.17 12.61
CA ALA A 229 21.93 -8.11 13.13
C ALA A 229 22.15 -9.06 14.31
N GLY A 230 21.14 -9.26 15.15
CA GLY A 230 21.14 -10.19 16.27
C GLY A 230 21.29 -11.64 15.84
N LEU A 231 20.57 -12.09 14.80
CA LEU A 231 20.72 -13.44 14.25
C LEU A 231 22.12 -13.65 13.66
N ILE A 232 22.62 -12.70 12.89
CA ILE A 232 23.98 -12.73 12.32
C ILE A 232 25.04 -12.82 13.43
N LYS A 233 24.89 -12.02 14.49
CA LYS A 233 25.82 -12.00 15.62
C LYS A 233 25.85 -13.34 16.36
N LEU A 234 24.70 -14.00 16.52
CA LEU A 234 24.58 -15.26 17.23
C LEU A 234 25.02 -16.48 16.41
N SER A 235 24.87 -16.43 15.08
CA SER A 235 25.30 -17.51 14.21
C SER A 235 26.70 -17.33 13.65
N GLY A 236 27.22 -16.11 13.61
CA GLY A 236 28.43 -15.76 12.84
C GLY A 236 28.24 -15.82 11.32
N CYS A 237 27.03 -16.13 10.84
CA CYS A 237 26.71 -16.39 9.44
C CYS A 237 26.04 -15.17 8.82
N ASN A 238 26.67 -14.61 7.79
CA ASN A 238 26.15 -13.50 7.01
C ASN A 238 26.33 -13.76 5.52
N ARG A 239 25.56 -13.07 4.67
CA ARG A 239 25.79 -12.95 3.22
C ARG A 239 25.38 -11.56 2.73
N ASP A 240 25.51 -11.28 1.44
CA ASP A 240 24.83 -10.14 0.83
C ASP A 240 23.33 -10.41 0.67
N ASP A 241 22.51 -9.67 1.44
CA ASP A 241 21.04 -9.66 1.41
C ASP A 241 20.48 -8.23 1.22
N SER A 242 21.30 -7.34 0.67
CA SER A 242 20.98 -5.91 0.49
C SER A 242 19.79 -5.65 -0.43
N SER A 243 19.40 -6.62 -1.26
CA SER A 243 18.20 -6.55 -2.12
C SER A 243 16.92 -6.99 -1.42
N LEU A 244 17.00 -7.65 -0.27
CA LEU A 244 15.85 -8.20 0.45
C LEU A 244 15.22 -7.18 1.41
N PRO A 245 13.89 -7.28 1.64
CA PRO A 245 13.17 -6.40 2.55
C PRO A 245 13.50 -6.72 4.01
N TYR A 246 13.40 -5.73 4.90
CA TYR A 246 13.46 -5.96 6.34
C TYR A 246 12.23 -6.77 6.81
N PRO A 247 12.35 -7.53 7.92
CA PRO A 247 11.18 -8.09 8.58
C PRO A 247 10.17 -7.01 8.91
N SER A 248 8.90 -7.32 8.67
CA SER A 248 7.77 -6.41 8.90
C SER A 248 6.77 -7.07 9.83
N GLY A 249 5.70 -6.38 10.20
CA GLY A 249 4.57 -7.01 10.90
C GLY A 249 3.90 -8.12 10.08
N LYS A 250 2.61 -8.36 10.33
CA LYS A 250 1.90 -9.52 9.77
C LYS A 250 2.05 -9.68 8.25
N LEU A 251 2.52 -10.85 7.81
CA LEU A 251 2.61 -11.20 6.38
C LEU A 251 1.22 -11.18 5.72
N SER A 252 1.09 -10.54 4.56
CA SER A 252 -0.16 -10.50 3.80
C SER A 252 -0.23 -11.65 2.80
N ALA A 253 -1.21 -12.54 2.93
CA ALA A 253 -1.42 -13.68 2.01
C ALA A 253 -1.59 -13.28 0.52
N SER A 254 -1.78 -12.00 0.21
CA SER A 254 -1.84 -11.46 -1.15
C SER A 254 -0.46 -11.06 -1.74
N ASP A 255 0.62 -11.14 -0.95
CA ASP A 255 1.96 -10.79 -1.41
C ASP A 255 2.50 -11.89 -2.36
N PRO A 256 2.79 -11.55 -3.63
CA PRO A 256 3.23 -12.52 -4.64
C PRO A 256 4.62 -13.09 -4.36
N SER A 257 5.40 -12.51 -3.43
CA SER A 257 6.70 -13.01 -3.01
C SER A 257 6.63 -14.05 -1.89
N LEU A 258 5.44 -14.34 -1.36
CA LEU A 258 5.26 -15.37 -0.33
C LEU A 258 5.36 -16.78 -0.89
N MET A 259 6.06 -17.61 -0.13
CA MET A 259 6.16 -19.04 -0.37
C MET A 259 5.27 -19.79 0.62
N ARG A 260 4.49 -20.76 0.13
CA ARG A 260 3.84 -21.74 1.00
C ARG A 260 4.82 -22.86 1.31
N GLY A 261 4.81 -23.30 2.55
CA GLY A 261 5.79 -24.24 3.05
C GLY A 261 5.34 -25.00 4.28
N LYS A 262 6.27 -25.75 4.86
CA LYS A 262 6.07 -26.51 6.09
C LYS A 262 7.05 -26.08 7.15
N LEU A 263 6.58 -25.97 8.38
CA LEU A 263 7.43 -25.83 9.57
C LEU A 263 7.40 -27.14 10.34
N THR A 264 8.59 -27.62 10.62
CA THR A 264 8.92 -28.89 11.27
C THR A 264 9.94 -28.60 12.36
N HIS A 265 10.35 -29.62 13.12
CA HIS A 265 11.26 -29.43 14.25
C HIS A 265 12.44 -30.40 14.17
N MET A 266 13.61 -29.94 14.64
CA MET A 266 14.82 -30.76 14.72
C MET A 266 15.65 -30.44 15.96
N TRP A 267 16.42 -31.42 16.43
CA TRP A 267 17.57 -31.22 17.31
C TRP A 267 18.45 -32.48 17.33
N ASP A 268 19.40 -32.57 16.41
CA ASP A 268 20.30 -33.71 16.23
C ASP A 268 21.63 -33.58 16.98
N CYS A 269 21.89 -32.42 17.60
CA CYS A 269 23.16 -32.02 18.23
C CYS A 269 24.36 -31.95 17.26
N CYS A 270 24.14 -32.17 15.97
CA CYS A 270 25.19 -32.19 14.98
C CYS A 270 25.70 -30.78 14.70
N LYS A 271 27.00 -30.64 14.42
CA LYS A 271 27.52 -29.37 13.90
C LYS A 271 26.70 -28.96 12.65
N PRO A 272 26.11 -27.74 12.60
CA PRO A 272 25.25 -27.35 11.48
C PRO A 272 25.99 -27.36 10.14
N SER A 273 25.31 -27.72 9.06
CA SER A 273 25.91 -27.86 7.72
C SER A 273 26.58 -26.57 7.21
N CYS A 274 26.11 -25.40 7.62
CA CYS A 274 26.71 -24.12 7.24
C CYS A 274 27.96 -23.75 8.04
N SER A 275 28.40 -24.61 8.96
CA SER A 275 29.67 -24.45 9.67
C SER A 275 30.87 -24.90 8.83
N TRP A 276 30.63 -25.65 7.75
CA TRP A 276 31.67 -25.97 6.78
C TRP A 276 31.84 -24.83 5.79
N THR A 277 33.04 -24.30 5.70
CA THR A 277 33.38 -23.17 4.81
C THR A 277 32.98 -23.43 3.36
N ALA A 278 33.10 -24.67 2.87
CA ALA A 278 32.70 -25.05 1.51
C ALA A 278 31.21 -24.81 1.21
N ASN A 279 30.34 -24.90 2.22
CA ASN A 279 28.89 -24.73 2.05
C ASN A 279 28.49 -23.25 2.01
N VAL A 280 29.27 -22.36 2.64
CA VAL A 280 29.03 -20.91 2.63
C VAL A 280 29.80 -20.15 1.55
N LEU A 281 30.94 -20.68 1.08
CA LEU A 281 31.69 -20.09 -0.04
C LEU A 281 30.85 -20.00 -1.31
N LYS A 282 30.01 -21.02 -1.57
CA LYS A 282 29.06 -21.01 -2.69
C LYS A 282 27.99 -19.92 -2.57
N ALA A 283 27.71 -19.45 -1.36
CA ALA A 283 26.71 -18.44 -1.03
C ALA A 283 27.34 -17.06 -0.73
N ASN A 284 28.65 -16.89 -0.92
CA ASN A 284 29.42 -15.70 -0.54
C ASN A 284 29.16 -15.27 0.91
N GLY A 285 29.11 -16.24 1.83
CA GLY A 285 28.81 -16.01 3.23
C GLY A 285 29.89 -16.45 4.21
N THR A 286 29.69 -16.13 5.48
CA THR A 286 30.56 -16.57 6.58
C THR A 286 30.03 -17.85 7.23
N ALA A 287 30.93 -18.74 7.65
CA ALA A 287 30.56 -20.02 8.21
C ALA A 287 29.95 -19.87 9.61
N VAL A 288 28.97 -20.73 9.91
CA VAL A 288 28.29 -20.77 11.20
C VAL A 288 29.27 -21.19 12.30
N MET A 289 29.16 -20.55 13.47
CA MET A 289 29.91 -20.96 14.66
C MET A 289 29.48 -22.34 15.16
N SER A 290 30.47 -23.13 15.56
CA SER A 290 30.28 -24.45 16.19
C SER A 290 30.59 -24.36 17.69
N CYS A 291 30.06 -25.32 18.45
CA CYS A 291 30.22 -25.36 19.90
C CYS A 291 30.88 -26.64 20.39
N ASP A 292 31.43 -26.57 21.60
CA ASP A 292 31.89 -27.74 22.34
C ASP A 292 30.69 -28.53 22.91
N ALA A 293 30.98 -29.64 23.61
CA ALA A 293 29.96 -30.50 24.19
C ALA A 293 29.08 -29.78 25.25
N SER A 294 29.57 -28.70 25.86
CA SER A 294 28.76 -27.88 26.79
C SER A 294 27.73 -27.00 26.07
N GLY A 295 27.80 -26.91 24.73
CA GLY A 295 26.97 -26.02 23.93
C GLY A 295 27.49 -24.58 23.89
N THR A 296 28.74 -24.35 24.34
CA THR A 296 29.41 -23.05 24.34
C THR A 296 30.36 -22.95 23.15
N ASN A 297 30.55 -21.73 22.64
CA ASN A 297 31.47 -21.50 21.52
C ASN A 297 32.90 -21.92 21.88
N ILE A 298 33.53 -22.70 20.99
CA ILE A 298 34.90 -23.25 21.12
C ILE A 298 35.96 -22.15 21.32
N LEU A 299 35.66 -20.89 20.96
CA LEU A 299 36.57 -19.74 21.09
C LEU A 299 36.46 -18.97 22.41
N GLY A 300 35.67 -19.46 23.38
CA GLY A 300 35.70 -18.94 24.75
C GLY A 300 35.06 -17.57 24.99
N THR A 301 34.38 -16.96 24.00
CA THR A 301 33.44 -15.87 24.32
C THR A 301 32.23 -16.46 25.02
N ASN A 302 32.07 -16.14 26.30
CA ASN A 302 31.06 -16.70 27.19
C ASN A 302 29.63 -16.47 26.63
N THR A 303 29.11 -17.43 25.89
CA THR A 303 27.68 -17.54 25.55
C THR A 303 26.95 -18.42 26.55
N SER A 304 27.54 -18.65 27.74
CA SER A 304 27.00 -19.54 28.77
C SER A 304 25.51 -19.30 28.98
N PHE A 305 24.73 -20.33 28.71
CA PHE A 305 23.29 -20.36 28.88
C PHE A 305 22.97 -20.46 30.37
N GLN A 306 22.88 -19.31 31.05
CA GLN A 306 22.34 -19.21 32.41
C GLN A 306 20.89 -18.71 32.30
N CYS A 307 19.96 -19.65 32.12
CA CYS A 307 18.53 -19.36 32.18
C CYS A 307 18.09 -19.19 33.64
N THR A 308 18.12 -17.95 34.12
CA THR A 308 17.19 -17.50 35.16
C THR A 308 16.23 -16.54 34.47
N ASN A 309 14.91 -16.76 34.56
CA ASN A 309 13.85 -15.88 34.03
C ASN A 309 14.33 -14.42 33.94
N PHE A 310 14.78 -14.01 32.75
CA PHE A 310 15.40 -12.70 32.56
C PHE A 310 14.30 -11.73 32.18
N THR A 311 13.63 -11.21 33.20
CA THR A 311 12.65 -10.15 33.08
C THR A 311 13.30 -8.88 33.58
N CYS A 312 13.30 -7.81 32.80
CA CYS A 312 13.75 -6.52 33.32
C CYS A 312 12.78 -6.00 34.39
N ASP A 313 13.26 -5.12 35.26
CA ASP A 313 12.37 -4.33 36.11
C ASP A 313 11.29 -3.65 35.23
N PRO A 314 10.02 -3.56 35.68
CA PRO A 314 8.93 -2.99 34.88
C PRO A 314 9.15 -1.55 34.38
N THR A 315 10.06 -0.80 35.00
CA THR A 315 10.42 0.57 34.58
C THR A 315 11.48 0.59 33.48
N CYS A 316 12.26 -0.49 33.32
CA CYS A 316 13.25 -0.62 32.27
C CYS A 316 12.63 -1.13 30.96
N LYS A 317 13.11 -0.59 29.83
CA LYS A 317 12.86 -1.16 28.50
C LYS A 317 13.87 -2.25 28.16
N THR A 318 15.13 -2.05 28.56
CA THR A 318 16.22 -3.04 28.48
C THR A 318 17.06 -2.96 29.76
N CYS A 319 17.70 -4.08 30.14
CA CYS A 319 18.47 -4.16 31.37
C CYS A 319 19.68 -5.10 31.21
N SER A 320 20.69 -4.91 32.06
CA SER A 320 21.89 -5.76 32.16
C SER A 320 21.78 -6.82 33.26
N ALA A 321 20.71 -6.80 34.07
CA ALA A 321 20.41 -7.82 35.08
C ALA A 321 18.88 -7.97 35.25
N SER A 322 18.43 -9.18 35.53
CA SER A 322 17.01 -9.51 35.72
C SER A 322 16.47 -8.88 37.01
N ASN A 323 15.26 -8.30 36.93
CA ASN A 323 14.47 -7.71 38.01
C ASN A 323 15.24 -6.71 38.91
N ASP A 324 16.27 -6.06 38.37
CA ASP A 324 17.06 -5.05 39.07
C ASP A 324 16.84 -3.67 38.47
N ALA A 325 16.10 -2.83 39.20
CA ALA A 325 15.81 -1.44 38.83
C ALA A 325 17.07 -0.56 38.69
N LYS A 326 18.22 -1.01 39.18
CA LYS A 326 19.53 -0.32 39.10
C LYS A 326 20.44 -0.88 38.00
N LYS A 327 19.86 -1.65 37.08
CA LYS A 327 20.57 -2.25 35.95
C LYS A 327 19.83 -2.02 34.64
N CYS A 328 19.01 -0.98 34.56
CA CYS A 328 18.43 -0.56 33.29
C CYS A 328 19.54 -0.06 32.35
N THR A 329 19.46 -0.46 31.09
CA THR A 329 20.29 0.09 30.00
C THR A 329 19.46 1.03 29.10
N SER A 330 18.13 0.92 29.16
CA SER A 330 17.19 1.90 28.61
C SER A 330 15.86 1.85 29.35
N CYS A 331 15.06 2.92 29.23
CA CYS A 331 13.83 3.12 29.99
C CYS A 331 12.58 3.05 29.14
N ASN A 332 11.48 2.64 29.77
CA ASN A 332 10.15 2.75 29.16
C ASN A 332 9.74 4.23 28.99
N THR A 333 8.79 4.50 28.10
CA THR A 333 8.29 5.85 27.85
C THR A 333 7.86 6.53 29.16
N GLY A 334 8.08 7.85 29.25
CA GLY A 334 7.85 8.61 30.48
C GLY A 334 8.94 8.45 31.55
N HIS A 335 10.06 7.81 31.25
CA HIS A 335 11.21 7.68 32.16
C HIS A 335 12.52 8.02 31.45
N TYR A 336 13.51 8.53 32.20
CA TYR A 336 14.87 8.77 31.74
C TYR A 336 15.89 7.96 32.55
N LEU A 337 17.04 7.65 31.93
CA LEU A 337 18.08 6.84 32.55
C LEU A 337 19.00 7.70 33.44
N SER A 338 18.99 7.46 34.75
CA SER A 338 19.93 8.05 35.69
C SER A 338 21.30 7.37 35.57
N SER A 339 22.36 8.15 35.36
CA SER A 339 23.69 7.67 34.94
C SER A 339 24.45 6.85 36.00
N ASN A 340 23.96 6.77 37.25
CA ASN A 340 24.47 5.80 38.23
C ASN A 340 23.47 5.68 39.39
N PRO A 341 22.86 4.51 39.64
CA PRO A 341 23.19 3.19 39.12
C PRO A 341 22.22 2.75 38.00
N GLY A 342 22.28 3.31 36.78
CA GLY A 342 21.48 2.82 35.64
C GLY A 342 19.98 2.64 35.94
N GLN A 343 19.35 3.61 36.59
CA GLN A 343 17.97 3.53 37.08
C GLN A 343 17.03 4.38 36.25
N CYS A 344 15.87 3.84 35.88
CA CYS A 344 14.83 4.59 35.17
C CYS A 344 14.01 5.43 36.16
N THR A 345 14.06 6.75 35.97
CA THR A 345 13.34 7.73 36.81
C THR A 345 12.23 8.37 35.99
N ALA A 346 11.04 8.50 36.57
CA ALA A 346 9.89 9.10 35.89
C ALA A 346 10.17 10.57 35.51
N CYS A 347 9.67 10.99 34.35
CA CYS A 347 9.65 12.38 33.95
C CYS A 347 8.79 13.21 34.91
N THR A 348 9.17 14.47 35.13
CA THR A 348 8.41 15.38 36.01
C THR A 348 7.02 15.66 35.43
N PRO A 349 5.92 15.33 36.13
CA PRO A 349 4.56 15.46 35.58
C PRO A 349 4.20 16.89 35.16
N SER A 350 4.65 17.91 35.90
CA SER A 350 4.34 19.32 35.62
C SER A 350 4.96 19.86 34.32
N LEU A 351 5.89 19.12 33.71
CA LEU A 351 6.50 19.48 32.44
C LEU A 351 5.76 18.92 31.23
N ASN A 352 4.74 18.06 31.41
CA ASN A 352 3.94 17.47 30.32
C ASN A 352 4.80 16.74 29.25
N CYS A 353 5.92 16.13 29.65
CA CYS A 353 6.78 15.36 28.74
C CYS A 353 6.15 14.01 28.41
N GLN A 354 6.27 13.58 27.15
CA GLN A 354 6.08 12.18 26.76
C GLN A 354 7.40 11.40 26.90
N GLU A 355 8.50 12.03 26.49
CA GLU A 355 9.87 11.58 26.74
C GLU A 355 10.70 12.73 27.32
N CYS A 356 11.64 12.39 28.19
CA CYS A 356 12.54 13.36 28.81
C CYS A 356 13.97 12.83 28.85
N SER A 357 14.93 13.75 28.85
CA SER A 357 16.36 13.43 28.97
C SER A 357 16.84 13.49 30.42
N ASN A 358 16.15 14.26 31.26
CA ASN A 358 16.38 14.39 32.70
C ASN A 358 15.09 14.92 33.37
N SER A 359 15.13 15.18 34.68
CA SER A 359 13.99 15.68 35.45
C SER A 359 13.44 17.04 35.01
N SER A 360 14.19 17.81 34.21
CA SER A 360 13.87 19.19 33.84
C SER A 360 13.73 19.41 32.32
N THR A 361 14.01 18.41 31.50
CA THR A 361 14.12 18.59 30.04
C THR A 361 13.37 17.50 29.29
N CYS A 362 12.30 17.88 28.61
CA CYS A 362 11.56 17.03 27.68
C CYS A 362 12.32 16.90 26.35
N THR A 363 12.21 15.73 25.72
CA THR A 363 12.65 15.49 24.33
C THR A 363 11.45 15.35 23.40
N THR A 364 10.31 14.92 23.91
CA THR A 364 9.01 14.93 23.22
C THR A 364 7.89 15.28 24.20
N CYS A 365 6.81 15.84 23.69
CA CYS A 365 5.69 16.34 24.49
C CYS A 365 4.48 15.43 24.40
N GLN A 366 3.68 15.39 25.47
CA GLN A 366 2.38 14.73 25.44
C GLN A 366 1.48 15.35 24.37
N THR A 367 0.54 14.56 23.86
CA THR A 367 -0.43 15.00 22.86
C THR A 367 -1.10 16.32 23.28
N GLY A 368 -1.06 17.30 22.39
CA GLY A 368 -1.62 18.64 22.64
C GLY A 368 -0.63 19.65 23.24
N TYR A 369 0.66 19.30 23.39
CA TYR A 369 1.72 20.20 23.81
C TYR A 369 2.84 20.30 22.77
N THR A 370 3.56 21.41 22.74
CA THR A 370 4.65 21.71 21.80
C THR A 370 5.97 21.92 22.52
N LEU A 371 7.02 21.24 22.04
CA LEU A 371 8.38 21.32 22.61
C LEU A 371 9.00 22.68 22.35
N GLN A 372 9.51 23.30 23.40
CA GLN A 372 10.20 24.59 23.34
C GLN A 372 11.72 24.41 23.28
N ILE A 373 12.40 25.50 22.91
CA ILE A 373 13.87 25.54 22.84
C ILE A 373 14.52 25.29 24.21
N ASP A 374 13.86 25.70 25.30
CA ASP A 374 14.33 25.47 26.68
C ASP A 374 14.07 24.04 27.19
N GLY A 375 13.50 23.16 26.35
CA GLY A 375 13.17 21.78 26.70
C GLY A 375 11.88 21.60 27.49
N SER A 376 11.06 22.65 27.68
CA SER A 376 9.73 22.55 28.28
C SER A 376 8.64 22.20 27.24
N CYS A 377 7.56 21.55 27.65
CA CYS A 377 6.38 21.33 26.81
C CYS A 377 5.27 22.31 27.18
N LYS A 378 4.85 23.13 26.20
CA LYS A 378 3.84 24.17 26.39
C LYS A 378 2.60 23.86 25.57
N LYS A 379 1.41 24.06 26.16
CA LYS A 379 0.17 23.93 25.41
C LYS A 379 0.12 25.08 24.39
N PRO A 380 -0.13 24.83 23.09
CA PRO A 380 -0.37 25.92 22.15
C PRO A 380 -1.59 26.72 22.61
N CYS A 381 -1.55 28.04 22.41
CA CYS A 381 -2.68 28.90 22.75
C CYS A 381 -3.95 28.42 22.03
N ASP A 382 -5.11 28.74 22.59
CA ASP A 382 -6.41 28.49 21.97
C ASP A 382 -6.42 29.06 20.54
N GLN A 383 -7.10 28.41 19.61
CA GLN A 383 -7.13 28.81 18.21
C GLN A 383 -7.68 30.24 18.00
N SER A 384 -8.46 30.75 18.95
CA SER A 384 -8.93 32.14 18.97
C SER A 384 -7.88 33.14 19.49
N CYS A 385 -6.89 32.69 20.26
CA CYS A 385 -5.80 33.51 20.78
C CYS A 385 -4.65 33.65 19.77
N LYS A 386 -4.29 34.89 19.44
CA LYS A 386 -3.04 35.21 18.72
C LYS A 386 -1.82 35.15 19.64
N THR A 387 -1.97 35.53 20.92
CA THR A 387 -0.97 35.35 21.98
C THR A 387 -1.68 35.02 23.30
N CYS A 388 -1.03 34.28 24.22
CA CYS A 388 -1.59 33.90 25.52
C CYS A 388 -0.60 34.09 26.68
N SER A 389 -1.15 34.31 27.88
CA SER A 389 -0.47 34.79 29.09
C SER A 389 0.51 33.77 29.69
N THR A 390 0.14 32.48 29.74
CA THR A 390 1.02 31.44 30.28
C THR A 390 0.91 30.14 29.49
N SER A 391 1.97 29.35 29.55
CA SER A 391 2.11 28.09 28.82
C SER A 391 1.27 26.91 29.34
N GLN A 392 0.60 27.12 30.47
CA GLN A 392 -0.23 26.12 31.16
C GLN A 392 -1.73 26.38 30.92
N ASP A 393 -2.11 27.62 30.60
CA ASP A 393 -3.50 27.98 30.32
C ASP A 393 -3.62 28.65 28.93
N ALA A 394 -3.86 27.79 27.94
CA ALA A 394 -4.04 28.18 26.55
C ALA A 394 -5.26 29.09 26.30
N THR A 395 -6.18 29.23 27.27
CA THR A 395 -7.43 30.00 27.11
C THR A 395 -7.32 31.46 27.55
N GLN A 396 -6.24 31.81 28.26
CA GLN A 396 -5.97 33.17 28.74
C GLN A 396 -5.18 33.95 27.69
N CYS A 397 -5.89 34.52 26.72
CA CYS A 397 -5.30 35.28 25.62
C CYS A 397 -4.83 36.67 26.09
N THR A 398 -3.72 37.15 25.54
CA THR A 398 -3.26 38.56 25.61
C THR A 398 -3.61 39.34 24.34
N SER A 399 -3.86 38.63 23.24
CA SER A 399 -4.39 39.20 21.98
C SER A 399 -5.15 38.16 21.19
N CYS A 400 -6.13 38.58 20.38
CA CYS A 400 -6.96 37.71 19.56
C CYS A 400 -6.58 37.73 18.08
N TYR A 401 -6.94 36.68 17.34
CA TYR A 401 -6.95 36.71 15.88
C TYR A 401 -8.12 37.55 15.35
N ASP A 402 -8.04 37.96 14.09
CA ASP A 402 -9.11 38.69 13.40
C ASP A 402 -10.43 37.89 13.44
N GLY A 403 -11.56 38.59 13.56
CA GLY A 403 -12.87 37.98 13.82
C GLY A 403 -13.15 37.62 15.28
N TYR A 404 -12.24 37.93 16.21
CA TYR A 404 -12.42 37.78 17.66
C TYR A 404 -12.03 39.06 18.42
N TYR A 405 -12.63 39.28 19.59
CA TYR A 405 -12.27 40.37 20.51
C TYR A 405 -11.89 39.82 21.89
N LEU A 406 -10.99 40.55 22.57
CA LEU A 406 -10.53 40.17 23.90
C LEU A 406 -11.61 40.51 24.94
N ASN A 407 -12.19 39.48 25.55
CA ASN A 407 -13.11 39.61 26.67
C ASN A 407 -12.33 39.64 27.98
N GLY A 408 -11.72 40.79 28.26
CA GLY A 408 -10.86 41.04 29.43
C GLY A 408 -10.05 42.33 29.27
N SER A 409 -9.50 42.87 30.36
CA SER A 409 -8.82 44.18 30.33
C SER A 409 -7.39 44.12 29.79
N SER A 410 -6.65 43.03 30.04
CA SER A 410 -5.26 42.85 29.58
C SER A 410 -4.90 41.38 29.33
N VAL A 411 -5.64 40.47 29.98
CA VAL A 411 -5.66 39.02 29.72
C VAL A 411 -7.13 38.59 29.79
N GLY A 412 -7.58 37.71 28.91
CA GLY A 412 -8.96 37.23 28.88
C GLY A 412 -9.21 36.22 27.76
N THR A 413 -10.46 35.81 27.56
CA THR A 413 -10.82 34.88 26.49
C THR A 413 -11.13 35.62 25.19
N CYS A 414 -10.75 35.04 24.06
CA CYS A 414 -11.11 35.60 22.75
C CYS A 414 -12.51 35.14 22.35
N SER A 415 -13.45 36.09 22.33
CA SER A 415 -14.85 35.84 21.96
C SER A 415 -15.07 36.21 20.50
N LYS A 416 -15.84 35.39 19.77
CA LYS A 416 -16.11 35.61 18.34
C LYS A 416 -16.89 36.92 18.13
N CYS A 417 -16.54 37.67 17.09
CA CYS A 417 -17.30 38.83 16.66
C CYS A 417 -18.73 38.46 16.20
N PRO A 418 -19.68 39.40 16.26
CA PRO A 418 -21.04 39.19 15.76
C PRO A 418 -21.06 38.86 14.26
N SER A 419 -22.16 38.28 13.77
CA SER A 419 -22.29 37.86 12.37
C SER A 419 -22.04 39.03 11.40
N GLY A 420 -21.35 38.76 10.30
CA GLY A 420 -21.03 39.78 9.29
C GLY A 420 -19.92 40.77 9.69
N CYS A 421 -19.25 40.56 10.83
CA CYS A 421 -18.21 41.46 11.35
C CYS A 421 -16.80 40.86 11.25
N THR A 422 -15.83 41.61 10.71
CA THR A 422 -14.41 41.21 10.61
C THR A 422 -13.58 41.66 11.80
N SER A 423 -13.93 42.79 12.44
CA SER A 423 -13.25 43.28 13.64
C SER A 423 -14.23 43.97 14.58
N CYS A 424 -14.13 43.72 15.88
CA CYS A 424 -15.09 44.20 16.88
C CYS A 424 -14.40 44.48 18.22
N THR A 425 -15.04 45.28 19.07
CA THR A 425 -14.61 45.52 20.46
C THR A 425 -15.47 44.78 21.47
N SER A 426 -16.66 44.35 21.07
CA SER A 426 -17.57 43.52 21.86
C SER A 426 -18.57 42.79 20.94
N ASN A 427 -19.40 41.91 21.51
CA ASN A 427 -20.47 41.23 20.76
C ASN A 427 -21.53 42.20 20.20
N SER A 428 -21.59 43.45 20.66
CA SER A 428 -22.54 44.47 20.22
C SER A 428 -21.87 45.68 19.54
N ASN A 429 -20.57 45.63 19.28
CA ASN A 429 -19.84 46.73 18.68
C ASN A 429 -18.80 46.23 17.67
N CYS A 430 -19.20 46.25 16.40
CA CYS A 430 -18.38 45.98 15.25
C CYS A 430 -17.69 47.26 14.75
N LEU A 431 -16.44 47.13 14.30
CA LEU A 431 -15.61 48.18 13.72
C LEU A 431 -15.50 48.07 12.19
N ALA A 432 -15.58 46.85 11.65
CA ALA A 432 -15.54 46.62 10.21
C ALA A 432 -16.37 45.38 9.83
N CYS A 433 -17.10 45.49 8.72
CA CYS A 433 -17.96 44.41 8.23
C CYS A 433 -17.26 43.55 7.17
N THR A 434 -17.75 42.32 7.00
CA THR A 434 -17.42 41.48 5.85
C THR A 434 -18.06 42.03 4.58
N ASP A 435 -17.59 41.59 3.42
CA ASP A 435 -18.23 41.92 2.14
C ASP A 435 -19.73 41.57 2.18
N ASN A 436 -20.54 42.39 1.50
CA ASN A 436 -22.01 42.32 1.44
C ASN A 436 -22.75 42.74 2.73
N TYR A 437 -22.03 43.34 3.69
CA TYR A 437 -22.60 43.98 4.87
C TYR A 437 -22.15 45.44 4.96
N VAL A 438 -22.99 46.30 5.52
CA VAL A 438 -22.70 47.70 5.78
C VAL A 438 -22.72 47.97 7.28
N LEU A 439 -21.76 48.77 7.76
CA LEU A 439 -21.67 49.13 9.17
C LEU A 439 -22.67 50.24 9.50
N ILE A 440 -23.70 49.90 10.27
CA ILE A 440 -24.75 50.83 10.72
C ILE A 440 -24.73 50.86 12.25
N SER A 441 -24.33 51.99 12.83
CA SER A 441 -24.35 52.22 14.29
C SER A 441 -23.63 51.15 15.12
N GLY A 442 -22.52 50.59 14.60
CA GLY A 442 -21.75 49.54 15.28
C GLY A 442 -22.26 48.11 15.03
N SER A 443 -23.27 47.93 14.19
CA SER A 443 -23.77 46.61 13.75
C SER A 443 -23.57 46.44 12.25
N CYS A 444 -23.25 45.23 11.81
CA CYS A 444 -23.16 44.90 10.38
C CYS A 444 -24.50 44.41 9.88
N GLU A 445 -25.16 45.20 9.05
CA GLU A 445 -26.43 44.85 8.43
C GLU A 445 -26.19 44.34 7.01
N PRO A 446 -26.84 43.23 6.60
CA PRO A 446 -26.67 42.69 5.26
C PRO A 446 -27.27 43.65 4.23
N CYS A 447 -26.63 43.76 3.06
CA CYS A 447 -27.18 44.53 1.96
C CYS A 447 -28.50 43.93 1.47
N ASP A 448 -29.46 44.79 1.12
CA ASP A 448 -30.75 44.37 0.57
C ASP A 448 -30.56 43.81 -0.83
N CYS A 449 -31.23 42.70 -1.12
CA CYS A 449 -31.28 42.15 -2.48
C CYS A 449 -31.92 43.17 -3.44
N PRO A 450 -31.34 43.46 -4.64
CA PRO A 450 -30.27 42.72 -5.34
C PRO A 450 -28.86 43.35 -5.25
N CYS A 451 -28.58 44.17 -4.23
CA CYS A 451 -27.22 44.64 -3.98
C CYS A 451 -26.31 43.47 -3.60
N LEU A 452 -25.17 43.34 -4.28
CA LEU A 452 -24.09 42.49 -3.80
C LEU A 452 -23.29 43.23 -2.72
N SER A 453 -22.92 44.48 -2.96
CA SER A 453 -22.29 45.35 -1.96
C SER A 453 -23.05 46.67 -1.82
N CYS A 454 -22.99 47.27 -0.62
CA CYS A 454 -23.67 48.51 -0.26
C CYS A 454 -22.79 49.35 0.67
N LYS A 455 -23.05 50.68 0.79
CA LYS A 455 -22.12 51.61 1.45
C LYS A 455 -22.70 52.44 2.59
N THR A 456 -23.80 53.15 2.36
CA THR A 456 -24.37 54.11 3.33
C THR A 456 -25.51 53.52 4.15
N ASP A 457 -26.22 52.56 3.55
CA ASP A 457 -27.36 51.84 4.08
C ASP A 457 -27.48 50.53 3.29
N THR A 458 -28.44 49.68 3.66
CA THR A 458 -28.62 48.35 3.06
C THR A 458 -29.07 48.41 1.59
N SER A 459 -29.67 49.51 1.15
CA SER A 459 -30.32 49.67 -0.16
C SER A 459 -29.47 50.41 -1.21
N THR A 460 -28.44 51.14 -0.77
CA THR A 460 -27.56 51.91 -1.64
C THR A 460 -26.45 51.01 -2.18
N CYS A 461 -26.70 50.40 -3.33
CA CYS A 461 -25.80 49.43 -3.94
C CYS A 461 -24.53 50.08 -4.51
N THR A 462 -23.39 49.41 -4.33
CA THR A 462 -22.12 49.70 -5.02
C THR A 462 -21.72 48.61 -6.01
N SER A 463 -22.33 47.43 -5.92
CA SER A 463 -22.26 46.38 -6.92
C SER A 463 -23.51 45.51 -6.85
N CYS A 464 -23.78 44.74 -7.90
CA CYS A 464 -24.99 43.96 -8.05
C CYS A 464 -24.70 42.47 -8.11
N ILE A 465 -25.68 41.67 -7.66
CA ILE A 465 -25.65 40.22 -7.89
C ILE A 465 -25.73 39.92 -9.40
N LYS A 466 -25.33 38.70 -9.79
CA LYS A 466 -25.30 38.28 -11.20
C LYS A 466 -26.67 38.46 -11.88
N GLY A 467 -26.67 38.99 -13.11
CA GLY A 467 -27.89 39.26 -13.88
C GLY A 467 -28.50 40.65 -13.66
N TYR A 468 -27.92 41.46 -12.76
CA TYR A 468 -28.31 42.86 -12.55
C TYR A 468 -27.14 43.79 -12.91
N ILE A 469 -27.46 44.96 -13.44
CA ILE A 469 -26.49 46.01 -13.79
C ILE A 469 -26.68 47.17 -12.82
N LEU A 470 -25.57 47.70 -12.32
CA LEU A 470 -25.59 48.87 -11.47
C LEU A 470 -25.94 50.11 -12.31
N ASN A 471 -27.09 50.71 -12.03
CA ASN A 471 -27.53 51.96 -12.61
C ASN A 471 -27.63 53.00 -11.49
N GLY A 472 -26.66 53.91 -11.45
CA GLY A 472 -26.46 54.81 -10.31
C GLY A 472 -26.14 54.01 -9.04
N ASN A 473 -27.08 54.01 -8.09
CA ASN A 473 -26.95 53.31 -6.81
C ASN A 473 -27.96 52.16 -6.67
N THR A 474 -28.64 51.80 -7.76
CA THR A 474 -29.67 50.75 -7.79
C THR A 474 -29.30 49.67 -8.79
N CYS A 475 -29.62 48.42 -8.46
CA CYS A 475 -29.35 47.26 -9.31
C CYS A 475 -30.58 46.95 -10.17
N GLU A 476 -30.45 47.12 -11.49
CA GLU A 476 -31.52 46.90 -12.45
C GLU A 476 -31.37 45.55 -13.16
N ALA A 477 -32.46 44.78 -13.27
CA ALA A 477 -32.44 43.45 -13.83
C ALA A 477 -32.23 43.47 -15.36
N THR A 478 -31.35 42.58 -15.85
CA THR A 478 -31.21 42.26 -17.27
C THR A 478 -31.45 40.78 -17.48
N CYS A 479 -32.50 40.43 -18.23
CA CYS A 479 -32.78 39.02 -18.55
C CYS A 479 -31.77 38.49 -19.58
N ASP A 480 -31.48 37.19 -19.52
CA ASP A 480 -30.74 36.48 -20.56
C ASP A 480 -31.43 36.61 -21.93
N SER A 481 -30.65 36.69 -23.01
CA SER A 481 -31.15 36.94 -24.38
C SER A 481 -32.04 35.82 -24.93
N THR A 482 -31.93 34.60 -24.39
CA THR A 482 -32.80 33.46 -24.75
C THR A 482 -34.15 33.49 -24.04
N CYS A 483 -34.30 34.39 -23.06
CA CYS A 483 -35.44 34.45 -22.17
C CYS A 483 -36.38 35.60 -22.53
N LYS A 484 -37.67 35.29 -22.47
CA LYS A 484 -38.74 36.25 -22.74
C LYS A 484 -39.14 37.00 -21.47
N THR A 485 -39.16 36.31 -20.34
CA THR A 485 -39.35 36.91 -19.00
C THR A 485 -38.45 36.21 -17.98
N CYS A 486 -37.98 36.94 -16.96
CA CYS A 486 -37.10 36.42 -15.90
C CYS A 486 -37.53 36.90 -14.50
N SER A 487 -37.07 36.21 -13.44
CA SER A 487 -37.40 36.51 -12.05
C SER A 487 -36.65 37.75 -11.53
N LYS A 488 -37.39 38.81 -11.18
CA LYS A 488 -36.84 40.13 -10.83
C LYS A 488 -36.34 40.30 -9.38
N ASN A 489 -36.50 39.29 -8.51
CA ASN A 489 -36.33 39.49 -7.06
C ASN A 489 -35.27 38.60 -6.37
N GLN A 490 -34.69 37.61 -7.06
CA GLN A 490 -33.70 36.70 -6.45
C GLN A 490 -32.54 36.33 -7.39
N ASP A 491 -32.83 36.15 -8.69
CA ASP A 491 -31.83 35.86 -9.72
C ASP A 491 -32.41 36.20 -11.10
N ALA A 492 -31.92 37.27 -11.73
CA ALA A 492 -32.38 37.72 -13.04
C ALA A 492 -31.96 36.77 -14.19
N THR A 493 -31.14 35.76 -13.91
CA THR A 493 -30.80 34.71 -14.87
C THR A 493 -31.81 33.55 -14.89
N GLN A 494 -32.76 33.52 -13.96
CA GLN A 494 -33.85 32.53 -13.97
C GLN A 494 -35.00 32.98 -14.85
N CYS A 495 -35.20 32.27 -15.95
CA CYS A 495 -36.22 32.55 -16.93
C CYS A 495 -37.55 31.95 -16.51
N THR A 496 -38.61 32.77 -16.52
CA THR A 496 -39.99 32.35 -16.29
C THR A 496 -40.72 32.04 -17.59
N SER A 497 -40.19 32.51 -18.74
CA SER A 497 -40.62 32.08 -20.06
C SER A 497 -39.51 32.26 -21.09
N CYS A 498 -39.56 31.50 -22.19
CA CYS A 498 -38.52 31.46 -23.22
C CYS A 498 -38.97 32.12 -24.53
N ASN A 499 -37.99 32.62 -25.28
CA ASN A 499 -38.22 33.09 -26.65
C ASN A 499 -38.56 31.92 -27.59
N SER A 500 -39.20 32.18 -28.72
CA SER A 500 -39.58 31.15 -29.70
C SER A 500 -38.35 30.34 -30.16
N GLY A 501 -38.51 29.03 -30.32
CA GLY A 501 -37.41 28.10 -30.61
C GLY A 501 -36.64 27.60 -29.37
N PHE A 502 -37.07 27.99 -28.17
CA PHE A 502 -36.52 27.52 -26.89
C PHE A 502 -37.64 27.03 -25.96
N TYR A 503 -37.32 26.11 -25.05
CA TYR A 503 -38.23 25.62 -24.01
C TYR A 503 -37.60 25.75 -22.62
N LEU A 504 -38.44 25.83 -21.60
CA LEU A 504 -37.99 25.91 -20.20
C LEU A 504 -37.61 24.51 -19.72
N ASP A 505 -36.33 24.29 -19.47
CA ASP A 505 -35.85 22.99 -18.99
C ASP A 505 -36.14 22.84 -17.49
N GLY A 506 -36.94 21.84 -17.11
CA GLY A 506 -37.27 21.56 -15.71
C GLY A 506 -36.13 20.95 -14.90
N THR A 507 -35.01 20.57 -15.54
CA THR A 507 -33.85 19.97 -14.87
C THR A 507 -32.77 20.98 -14.49
N THR A 508 -32.75 22.14 -15.14
CA THR A 508 -31.85 23.26 -14.85
C THR A 508 -32.70 24.47 -14.47
N VAL A 509 -32.65 24.92 -13.22
CA VAL A 509 -33.55 25.99 -12.72
C VAL A 509 -33.48 27.23 -13.63
N GLY A 510 -34.56 27.50 -14.35
CA GLY A 510 -34.75 28.75 -15.10
C GLY A 510 -33.96 28.90 -16.41
N SER A 511 -33.38 27.85 -17.01
CA SER A 511 -32.64 28.01 -18.28
C SER A 511 -33.51 27.67 -19.51
N CYS A 512 -33.47 28.54 -20.52
CA CYS A 512 -34.13 28.31 -21.81
C CYS A 512 -33.20 27.52 -22.75
N VAL A 513 -33.63 26.33 -23.18
CA VAL A 513 -32.84 25.41 -24.00
C VAL A 513 -33.42 25.37 -25.42
N GLN A 514 -32.54 25.39 -26.43
CA GLN A 514 -32.95 25.38 -27.83
C GLN A 514 -33.68 24.09 -28.20
N CYS A 515 -34.78 24.21 -28.92
CA CYS A 515 -35.50 23.07 -29.51
C CYS A 515 -34.63 22.32 -30.53
N SER A 516 -34.98 21.06 -30.82
CA SER A 516 -34.34 20.29 -31.89
C SER A 516 -34.44 20.97 -33.26
N GLN A 517 -33.55 20.61 -34.18
CA GLN A 517 -33.53 21.17 -35.53
C GLN A 517 -34.89 21.07 -36.22
N ASN A 518 -35.27 22.12 -36.94
CA ASN A 518 -36.55 22.26 -37.64
C ASN A 518 -37.78 22.26 -36.73
N CYS A 519 -37.62 22.51 -35.42
CA CYS A 519 -38.71 22.66 -34.48
C CYS A 519 -38.91 24.12 -34.05
N SER A 520 -40.13 24.66 -34.23
CA SER A 520 -40.47 26.03 -33.87
C SER A 520 -41.00 26.19 -32.44
N SER A 521 -41.61 25.14 -31.87
CA SER A 521 -41.96 25.08 -30.45
C SER A 521 -41.87 23.64 -29.92
N CYS A 522 -41.36 23.48 -28.70
CA CYS A 522 -41.13 22.17 -28.10
C CYS A 522 -41.39 22.18 -26.59
N THR A 523 -41.68 21.01 -26.01
CA THR A 523 -41.82 20.81 -24.56
C THR A 523 -40.60 20.15 -23.93
N SER A 524 -39.74 19.55 -24.76
CA SER A 524 -38.41 19.06 -24.39
C SER A 524 -37.53 18.99 -25.64
N LYS A 525 -36.22 18.74 -25.45
CA LYS A 525 -35.26 18.54 -26.56
C LYS A 525 -35.79 17.57 -27.62
N ASN A 526 -36.51 16.52 -27.23
CA ASN A 526 -36.99 15.47 -28.15
C ASN A 526 -38.51 15.49 -28.38
N SER A 527 -39.23 16.49 -27.91
CA SER A 527 -40.69 16.57 -28.08
C SER A 527 -41.07 17.90 -28.72
N CYS A 528 -41.03 17.91 -30.05
CA CYS A 528 -41.49 19.03 -30.84
C CYS A 528 -43.02 19.07 -30.89
N GLN A 529 -43.59 20.26 -30.78
CA GLN A 529 -45.03 20.52 -30.89
C GLN A 529 -45.37 21.09 -32.27
N THR A 530 -44.53 21.98 -32.80
CA THR A 530 -44.72 22.56 -34.14
C THR A 530 -43.40 22.57 -34.91
N CYS A 531 -43.46 22.15 -36.17
CA CYS A 531 -42.30 22.11 -37.05
C CYS A 531 -42.13 23.41 -37.83
N THR A 532 -40.91 23.67 -38.29
CA THR A 532 -40.62 24.73 -39.27
C THR A 532 -41.06 24.30 -40.66
N ASN A 533 -41.28 25.28 -41.56
CA ASN A 533 -41.78 25.06 -42.91
C ASN A 533 -41.06 23.91 -43.66
N ASN A 534 -41.83 23.09 -44.38
CA ASN A 534 -41.39 21.93 -45.17
C ASN A 534 -40.98 20.66 -44.39
N THR A 535 -41.29 20.60 -43.09
CA THR A 535 -41.16 19.38 -42.28
C THR A 535 -42.47 19.05 -41.58
N ILE A 536 -42.74 17.77 -41.34
CA ILE A 536 -43.96 17.30 -40.68
C ILE A 536 -43.63 16.68 -39.33
N LEU A 537 -44.56 16.79 -38.38
CA LEU A 537 -44.40 16.21 -37.05
C LEU A 537 -44.76 14.72 -37.09
N VAL A 538 -43.75 13.86 -36.93
CA VAL A 538 -43.91 12.41 -36.87
C VAL A 538 -43.37 11.94 -35.52
N SER A 539 -44.26 11.42 -34.67
CA SER A 539 -43.91 10.87 -33.35
C SER A 539 -43.12 11.85 -32.46
N GLY A 540 -43.48 13.14 -32.47
CA GLY A 540 -42.81 14.17 -31.65
C GLY A 540 -41.51 14.72 -32.26
N GLN A 541 -41.17 14.33 -33.49
CA GLN A 541 -39.96 14.77 -34.20
C GLN A 541 -40.33 15.38 -35.56
N CYS A 542 -39.64 16.45 -35.95
CA CYS A 542 -39.83 17.06 -37.26
C CYS A 542 -39.00 16.34 -38.31
N GLN A 543 -39.67 15.70 -39.26
CA GLN A 543 -39.04 14.94 -40.33
C GLN A 543 -39.28 15.60 -41.68
N SER A 544 -38.22 15.63 -42.50
CA SER A 544 -38.32 16.07 -43.89
C SER A 544 -39.02 15.02 -44.74
N CYS A 545 -39.72 15.47 -45.78
CA CYS A 545 -40.38 14.59 -46.73
C CYS A 545 -39.37 13.66 -47.43
N LYS A 546 -39.74 12.39 -47.59
CA LYS A 546 -38.91 11.39 -48.25
C LYS A 546 -39.03 11.57 -49.76
N SER A 547 -37.90 11.76 -50.43
CA SER A 547 -37.83 11.80 -51.90
C SER A 547 -38.53 10.57 -52.51
N PRO A 548 -39.34 10.70 -53.58
CA PRO A 548 -39.49 11.89 -54.45
C PRO A 548 -40.52 12.95 -54.03
N CYS A 549 -41.02 12.93 -52.78
CA CYS A 549 -41.88 14.00 -52.28
C CYS A 549 -41.06 15.29 -52.09
N GLN A 550 -41.49 16.41 -52.70
CA GLN A 550 -40.97 17.74 -52.40
C GLN A 550 -41.69 18.35 -51.18
N THR A 551 -43.00 18.16 -51.08
CA THR A 551 -43.81 18.50 -49.89
C THR A 551 -44.67 17.30 -49.50
N CYS A 552 -45.06 17.19 -48.23
CA CYS A 552 -45.80 16.04 -47.69
C CYS A 552 -46.72 16.48 -46.55
N GLN A 553 -47.80 15.72 -46.29
CA GLN A 553 -48.83 16.12 -45.33
C GLN A 553 -48.90 15.21 -44.10
N THR A 554 -49.29 13.95 -44.30
CA THR A 554 -49.69 13.04 -43.20
C THR A 554 -48.61 12.03 -42.84
N SER A 555 -47.66 11.80 -43.73
CA SER A 555 -46.47 10.99 -43.50
C SER A 555 -45.36 11.46 -44.42
N VAL A 556 -44.11 11.07 -44.13
CA VAL A 556 -42.95 11.48 -44.95
C VAL A 556 -43.04 10.92 -46.39
N THR A 557 -43.91 9.97 -46.66
CA THR A 557 -44.14 9.36 -47.99
C THR A 557 -45.45 9.77 -48.65
N ASN A 558 -46.30 10.55 -47.96
CA ASN A 558 -47.56 11.06 -48.47
C ASN A 558 -47.30 12.42 -49.15
N CYS A 559 -46.98 12.39 -50.44
CA CYS A 559 -46.54 13.57 -51.16
C CYS A 559 -47.72 14.51 -51.48
N LEU A 560 -47.53 15.81 -51.27
CA LEU A 560 -48.38 16.89 -51.79
C LEU A 560 -47.81 17.50 -53.08
N SER A 561 -46.49 17.41 -53.26
CA SER A 561 -45.82 17.78 -54.50
C SER A 561 -44.59 16.90 -54.72
N CYS A 562 -44.11 16.84 -55.95
CA CYS A 562 -42.99 15.99 -56.34
C CYS A 562 -41.76 16.83 -56.70
N VAL A 563 -40.58 16.26 -56.46
CA VAL A 563 -39.34 16.80 -57.02
C VAL A 563 -39.35 16.69 -58.55
N GLN A 564 -38.54 17.50 -59.22
CA GLN A 564 -38.44 17.54 -60.68
C GLN A 564 -38.17 16.15 -61.28
N GLY A 565 -38.82 15.82 -62.41
CA GLY A 565 -38.74 14.50 -63.08
C GLY A 565 -39.83 13.50 -62.65
N TYR A 566 -40.58 13.81 -61.59
CA TYR A 566 -41.67 12.98 -61.08
C TYR A 566 -43.01 13.72 -61.18
N THR A 567 -44.08 13.01 -61.53
CA THR A 567 -45.46 13.51 -61.54
C THR A 567 -46.23 12.97 -60.34
N LEU A 568 -47.00 13.85 -59.68
CA LEU A 568 -47.83 13.46 -58.54
C LEU A 568 -49.01 12.64 -59.02
N ASN A 569 -49.07 11.38 -58.58
CA ASN A 569 -50.20 10.51 -58.80
C ASN A 569 -50.86 10.22 -57.45
N ARG A 570 -52.00 10.88 -57.21
CA ARG A 570 -52.68 10.95 -55.92
C ARG A 570 -51.75 11.48 -54.81
N ASN A 571 -51.15 10.59 -54.04
CA ASN A 571 -50.27 10.92 -52.91
C ASN A 571 -48.85 10.33 -53.08
N THR A 572 -48.53 9.85 -54.29
CA THR A 572 -47.26 9.19 -54.61
C THR A 572 -46.68 9.78 -55.88
N CYS A 573 -45.37 10.03 -55.87
CA CYS A 573 -44.65 10.61 -57.01
C CYS A 573 -44.09 9.49 -57.91
N SER A 574 -44.44 9.51 -59.20
CA SER A 574 -44.01 8.50 -60.18
C SER A 574 -43.14 9.13 -61.28
N PRO A 575 -42.11 8.41 -61.79
CA PRO A 575 -41.25 8.94 -62.86
C PRO A 575 -42.01 9.19 -64.16
N THR A 576 -41.61 10.23 -64.90
CA THR A 576 -42.23 10.61 -66.17
C THR A 576 -41.62 9.78 -67.33
N LYS A 577 -42.43 9.15 -68.19
CA LYS A 577 -41.94 8.27 -69.29
C LYS A 577 -41.10 9.06 -70.30
N GLY A 578 -39.86 8.62 -70.53
CA GLY A 578 -38.95 9.18 -71.55
C GLY A 578 -37.55 9.54 -71.05
N GLU A 579 -37.27 9.39 -69.76
CA GLU A 579 -35.98 9.75 -69.16
C GLU A 579 -35.17 8.51 -68.72
N CYS A 580 -33.85 8.65 -68.64
CA CYS A 580 -32.93 7.62 -68.16
C CYS A 580 -33.24 7.23 -66.71
N HIS A 581 -32.77 6.04 -66.28
CA HIS A 581 -32.86 5.67 -64.87
C HIS A 581 -32.22 6.78 -64.02
N PRO A 582 -32.79 7.19 -62.87
CA PRO A 582 -32.30 8.34 -62.10
C PRO A 582 -30.82 8.29 -61.68
N SER A 583 -30.19 7.10 -61.72
CA SER A 583 -28.76 6.93 -61.47
C SER A 583 -27.85 7.30 -62.66
N CYS A 584 -28.41 7.48 -63.86
CA CYS A 584 -27.67 7.77 -65.09
C CYS A 584 -27.83 9.24 -65.47
N LYS A 585 -26.74 9.86 -65.95
CA LYS A 585 -26.80 11.18 -66.57
C LYS A 585 -27.25 11.10 -68.03
N THR A 586 -26.78 10.08 -68.75
CA THR A 586 -27.29 9.68 -70.07
C THR A 586 -27.35 8.15 -70.15
N CYS A 587 -28.17 7.59 -71.04
CA CYS A 587 -28.38 6.15 -71.15
C CYS A 587 -28.62 5.72 -72.59
N SER A 588 -28.38 4.43 -72.88
CA SER A 588 -28.70 3.77 -74.15
C SER A 588 -30.10 3.14 -74.14
N VAL A 589 -30.66 2.84 -72.97
CA VAL A 589 -32.02 2.32 -72.77
C VAL A 589 -32.73 3.10 -71.65
N ASN A 590 -33.96 3.53 -71.89
CA ASN A 590 -34.74 4.31 -70.94
C ASN A 590 -35.05 3.50 -69.67
N ASN A 591 -34.87 4.14 -68.52
CA ASN A 591 -35.13 3.60 -67.18
C ASN A 591 -34.43 2.25 -66.84
N ASP A 592 -33.33 1.90 -67.53
CA ASP A 592 -32.48 0.77 -67.16
C ASP A 592 -31.20 1.27 -66.47
N GLN A 593 -31.00 0.87 -65.22
CA GLN A 593 -29.85 1.25 -64.39
C GLN A 593 -28.51 0.70 -64.90
N ASN A 594 -28.53 -0.30 -65.78
CA ASN A 594 -27.34 -0.91 -66.39
C ASN A 594 -27.11 -0.44 -67.83
N ALA A 595 -27.91 0.51 -68.31
CA ALA A 595 -27.78 1.07 -69.64
C ALA A 595 -27.24 2.51 -69.61
N CYS A 596 -26.61 2.95 -68.52
CA CYS A 596 -26.01 4.28 -68.47
C CYS A 596 -24.88 4.39 -69.50
N THR A 597 -24.84 5.49 -70.25
CA THR A 597 -23.73 5.87 -71.14
C THR A 597 -22.88 6.96 -70.52
N SER A 598 -23.40 7.68 -69.53
CA SER A 598 -22.62 8.57 -68.66
C SER A 598 -23.26 8.69 -67.28
N CYS A 599 -22.46 9.06 -66.29
CA CYS A 599 -22.86 9.22 -64.89
C CYS A 599 -22.80 10.69 -64.46
N PHE A 600 -23.53 11.03 -63.40
CA PHE A 600 -23.38 12.33 -62.74
C PHE A 600 -22.02 12.43 -62.04
N ASP A 601 -21.57 13.66 -61.79
CA ASP A 601 -20.30 13.90 -61.10
C ASP A 601 -20.27 13.18 -59.74
N GLY A 602 -19.13 12.59 -59.39
CA GLY A 602 -18.99 11.71 -58.23
C GLY A 602 -19.39 10.25 -58.43
N PHE A 603 -19.76 9.85 -59.65
CA PHE A 603 -20.05 8.46 -60.00
C PHE A 603 -19.21 7.98 -61.21
N LEU A 604 -18.77 6.72 -61.16
CA LEU A 604 -18.00 6.04 -62.19
C LEU A 604 -18.87 5.03 -62.94
N ILE A 605 -18.80 5.04 -64.27
CA ILE A 605 -19.41 4.01 -65.11
C ILE A 605 -18.57 2.72 -65.09
N LEU A 606 -19.19 1.60 -64.74
CA LEU A 606 -18.57 0.27 -64.82
C LEU A 606 -18.83 -0.36 -66.19
N GLY A 607 -18.04 -1.37 -66.56
CA GLY A 607 -18.15 -2.06 -67.85
C GLY A 607 -19.53 -2.71 -68.13
N SER A 608 -20.39 -2.81 -67.12
CA SER A 608 -21.78 -3.25 -67.22
C SER A 608 -22.79 -2.11 -67.44
N GLY A 609 -22.35 -0.87 -67.70
CA GLY A 609 -23.21 0.30 -67.92
C GLY A 609 -23.91 0.84 -66.67
N ASN A 610 -23.43 0.50 -65.47
CA ASN A 610 -23.95 0.97 -64.19
C ASN A 610 -23.07 2.09 -63.59
N CYS A 611 -23.68 3.09 -62.94
CA CYS A 611 -23.00 4.19 -62.26
C CYS A 611 -22.81 3.91 -60.75
N GLN A 612 -21.57 3.71 -60.31
CA GLN A 612 -21.20 3.49 -58.90
C GLN A 612 -20.57 4.75 -58.28
N PRO A 613 -20.91 5.15 -57.04
CA PRO A 613 -20.31 6.32 -56.41
C PRO A 613 -18.81 6.14 -56.13
N CYS A 614 -18.05 7.21 -56.33
CA CYS A 614 -16.67 7.31 -55.89
C CYS A 614 -16.59 7.23 -54.37
N GLN A 615 -15.54 6.59 -53.82
CA GLN A 615 -15.40 6.41 -52.39
C GLN A 615 -14.87 7.71 -51.75
N PRO A 616 -15.53 8.24 -50.69
CA PRO A 616 -15.00 9.39 -49.96
C PRO A 616 -13.56 9.13 -49.45
N PRO A 617 -12.65 10.12 -49.50
CA PRO A 617 -12.86 11.52 -49.82
C PRO A 617 -12.70 11.89 -51.32
N CYS A 618 -12.80 10.94 -52.25
CA CYS A 618 -12.85 11.25 -53.68
C CYS A 618 -14.13 12.03 -54.01
N TYR A 619 -13.99 13.16 -54.69
CA TYR A 619 -15.10 13.88 -55.33
C TYR A 619 -15.35 13.38 -56.75
N ASN A 620 -14.31 13.05 -57.52
CA ASN A 620 -14.41 12.35 -58.80
C ASN A 620 -13.35 11.23 -58.86
N CYS A 621 -13.61 10.17 -59.62
CA CYS A 621 -12.74 8.99 -59.73
C CYS A 621 -12.72 8.42 -61.16
N SER A 622 -11.66 7.69 -61.51
CA SER A 622 -11.51 7.05 -62.82
C SER A 622 -10.91 5.65 -62.74
N GLY A 623 -11.38 4.75 -63.61
CA GLY A 623 -10.94 3.35 -63.66
C GLY A 623 -11.50 2.47 -62.52
N ASN A 624 -11.46 2.94 -61.28
CA ASN A 624 -12.13 2.29 -60.14
C ASN A 624 -12.58 3.32 -59.08
N PRO A 625 -13.53 2.98 -58.19
CA PRO A 625 -14.11 3.92 -57.21
C PRO A 625 -13.14 4.55 -56.20
N ASN A 626 -11.94 3.98 -56.03
CA ASN A 626 -10.92 4.45 -55.08
C ASN A 626 -9.82 5.30 -55.72
N ASN A 627 -9.74 5.33 -57.06
CA ASN A 627 -8.74 6.09 -57.79
C ASN A 627 -9.27 7.49 -58.10
N CYS A 628 -8.99 8.44 -57.20
CA CYS A 628 -9.53 9.79 -57.26
C CYS A 628 -8.85 10.64 -58.34
N THR A 629 -9.65 11.31 -59.16
CA THR A 629 -9.22 12.38 -60.06
C THR A 629 -9.47 13.77 -59.48
N GLN A 630 -10.36 13.88 -58.49
CA GLN A 630 -10.64 15.09 -57.73
C GLN A 630 -11.04 14.73 -56.29
N CYS A 631 -10.70 15.58 -55.33
CA CYS A 631 -11.01 15.37 -53.91
C CYS A 631 -12.07 16.35 -53.40
N ALA A 632 -12.74 15.96 -52.31
CA ALA A 632 -13.58 16.88 -51.54
C ALA A 632 -12.74 18.04 -50.93
N SER A 633 -13.39 19.16 -50.63
CA SER A 633 -12.72 20.33 -50.04
C SER A 633 -11.93 19.96 -48.78
N GLY A 634 -10.69 20.47 -48.69
CA GLY A 634 -9.74 20.15 -47.62
C GLY A 634 -8.82 18.97 -47.91
N TYR A 635 -8.91 18.34 -49.09
CA TYR A 635 -8.06 17.25 -49.54
C TYR A 635 -7.45 17.56 -50.93
N ALA A 636 -6.24 17.07 -51.19
CA ALA A 636 -5.57 17.13 -52.49
C ALA A 636 -5.28 15.72 -53.01
N VAL A 637 -5.37 15.53 -54.33
CA VAL A 637 -5.06 14.24 -54.98
C VAL A 637 -3.55 14.01 -54.95
N GLN A 638 -3.11 12.90 -54.37
CA GLN A 638 -1.74 12.41 -54.42
C GLN A 638 -1.74 10.93 -54.80
N ASN A 639 -1.09 10.59 -55.92
CA ASN A 639 -0.98 9.22 -56.45
C ASN A 639 -2.33 8.49 -56.54
N GLY A 640 -3.38 9.18 -57.01
CA GLY A 640 -4.72 8.61 -57.15
C GLY A 640 -5.51 8.49 -55.84
N THR A 641 -5.01 9.02 -54.73
CA THR A 641 -5.72 9.03 -53.43
C THR A 641 -5.85 10.44 -52.87
N CYS A 642 -6.91 10.71 -52.11
CA CYS A 642 -7.14 12.03 -51.51
C CYS A 642 -6.51 12.15 -50.12
N GLN A 643 -5.53 13.05 -49.99
CA GLN A 643 -4.85 13.33 -48.71
C GLN A 643 -5.21 14.71 -48.18
N LYS A 644 -5.36 14.81 -46.85
CA LYS A 644 -5.78 16.06 -46.19
C LYS A 644 -4.69 17.12 -46.35
N ILE A 645 -5.09 18.31 -46.80
CA ILE A 645 -4.20 19.47 -46.94
C ILE A 645 -3.87 19.95 -45.51
N LYS A 646 -2.58 19.99 -45.15
CA LYS A 646 -2.11 20.49 -43.86
C LYS A 646 -2.23 22.01 -43.78
#